data_AF-A0A6B0U3C0-F1
#
_entry.id   AF-A0A6B0U3C0-F1
#
_cell.length_a   1.000
_cell.length_b   1.000
_cell.length_c   1.000
_cell.angle_alpha   90.00
_cell.angle_beta   90.00
_cell.angle_gamma   90.00
#
_symmetry.space_group_name_H-M   'P 1'
#
loop_
_entity.id
_entity.type
_entity.pdbx_description
1 polymer ?
#
loop_
_entity_poly.entity_id
_entity_poly.type
_entity_poly.pdbx_seq_one_letter_code
_entity_poly.pdbx_strand_id
1 'polypeptide(L)'
;MKATIAVICFIAVIAYSMGRLSEQQCRSPLPITSCAENAHLRTIYSFNNNTDQCEPVKQSCGQGMNQFEKRDCCKTECPYGKHSKHGKVSGKLC
;
A
#
# COMPACT_ATOMS: atom_id res chain seq x y z
N MET A 1 -31.96 19.22 -2.69
CA MET A 1 -30.99 18.44 -1.90
C MET A 1 -30.76 17.06 -2.54
N LYS A 2 -30.12 17.00 -3.72
CA LYS A 2 -29.82 15.75 -4.44
C LYS A 2 -28.41 15.76 -5.02
N ALA A 3 -27.98 16.92 -5.52
CA ALA A 3 -26.60 17.14 -6.00
C ALA A 3 -25.54 16.95 -4.90
N THR A 4 -25.84 17.32 -3.65
CA THR A 4 -24.90 17.23 -2.53
C THR A 4 -24.51 15.79 -2.19
N ILE A 5 -25.45 14.84 -2.27
CA ILE A 5 -25.19 13.42 -1.97
C ILE A 5 -24.27 12.81 -3.03
N ALA A 6 -24.48 13.15 -4.31
CA ALA A 6 -23.62 12.70 -5.39
C ALA A 6 -22.17 13.16 -5.18
N VAL A 7 -21.96 14.44 -4.84
CA VAL A 7 -20.62 14.99 -4.58
C VAL A 7 -19.93 14.29 -3.41
N ILE A 8 -20.64 14.01 -2.31
CA ILE A 8 -20.06 13.31 -1.16
C ILE A 8 -19.66 11.87 -1.51
N CYS A 9 -20.46 11.17 -2.32
CA CYS A 9 -20.13 9.82 -2.79
C CYS A 9 -18.87 9.82 -3.67
N PHE A 10 -18.70 10.79 -4.58
CA PHE A 10 -17.50 10.86 -5.41
C PHE A 10 -16.25 11.16 -4.57
N ILE A 11 -16.33 12.06 -3.60
CA ILE A 11 -15.21 12.37 -2.70
C ILE A 11 -14.85 11.14 -1.86
N ALA A 12 -15.84 10.39 -1.36
CA ALA A 12 -15.61 9.17 -0.59
C ALA A 12 -14.94 8.07 -1.42
N VAL A 13 -15.36 7.87 -2.68
CA VAL A 13 -14.73 6.91 -3.60
C VAL A 13 -13.28 7.32 -3.89
N ILE A 14 -13.03 8.61 -4.16
CA ILE A 14 -11.66 9.10 -4.42
C ILE A 14 -10.78 8.92 -3.18
N ALA A 15 -11.24 9.31 -1.99
CA ALA A 15 -10.51 9.12 -0.74
C ALA A 15 -10.28 7.63 -0.42
N TYR A 16 -11.26 6.77 -0.69
CA TYR A 16 -11.13 5.31 -0.52
C TYR A 16 -10.16 4.68 -1.55
N SER A 17 -10.02 5.31 -2.72
CA SER A 17 -9.08 4.89 -3.75
C SER A 17 -7.64 5.32 -3.46
N MET A 18 -7.43 6.28 -2.56
CA MET A 18 -6.07 6.67 -2.12
C MET A 18 -5.42 5.63 -1.21
N GLY A 19 -6.21 4.71 -0.62
CA GLY A 19 -5.74 3.65 0.27
C GLY A 19 -5.77 2.24 -0.35
N ARG A 20 -5.85 2.13 -1.68
CA ARG A 20 -5.67 0.85 -2.37
C ARG A 20 -4.88 1.04 -3.64
N LEU A 21 -3.73 0.38 -3.71
CA LEU A 21 -2.98 0.23 -4.94
C LEU A 21 -3.69 -0.79 -5.84
N SER A 22 -3.53 -0.63 -7.16
CA SER A 22 -3.91 -1.69 -8.09
C SER A 22 -3.00 -2.91 -7.93
N GLU A 23 -3.48 -4.08 -8.32
CA GLU A 23 -2.67 -5.31 -8.25
C GLU A 23 -1.35 -5.17 -9.00
N GLN A 24 -1.36 -4.48 -10.13
CA GLN A 24 -0.16 -4.19 -10.91
C GLN A 24 0.83 -3.30 -10.14
N GLN A 25 0.35 -2.31 -9.40
CA GLN A 25 1.20 -1.46 -8.55
C GLN A 25 1.77 -2.23 -7.36
N CYS A 26 0.97 -3.12 -6.75
CA CYS A 26 1.43 -4.01 -5.68
C CYS A 26 2.44 -5.05 -6.16
N ARG A 27 2.31 -5.54 -7.38
CA ARG A 27 3.27 -6.49 -7.99
C ARG A 27 4.46 -5.79 -8.63
N SER A 28 4.51 -4.45 -8.57
CA SER A 28 5.61 -3.67 -9.14
C SER A 28 6.92 -4.02 -8.42
N PRO A 29 8.02 -4.24 -9.16
CA PRO A 29 9.30 -4.52 -8.56
C PRO A 29 9.73 -3.36 -7.67
N LEU A 30 10.30 -3.69 -6.51
CA LEU A 30 10.88 -2.68 -5.64
C LEU A 30 12.07 -2.03 -6.34
N PRO A 31 12.08 -0.70 -6.52
CA PRO A 31 13.29 -0.02 -6.91
C PRO A 31 14.26 -0.15 -5.75
N ILE A 32 15.22 -1.07 -5.87
CA ILE A 32 16.40 -1.12 -5.01
C ILE A 32 17.34 0.00 -5.49
N THR A 33 16.85 1.23 -5.50
CA THR A 33 17.66 2.39 -5.84
C THR A 33 18.61 2.64 -4.69
N SER A 34 19.86 2.94 -5.03
CA SER A 34 20.82 3.48 -4.08
C SER A 34 20.15 4.58 -3.27
N CYS A 35 20.00 4.33 -1.98
CA CYS A 35 19.52 5.31 -1.04
C CYS A 35 20.37 6.58 -1.16
N ALA A 36 19.75 7.76 -1.03
CA ALA A 36 20.52 9.00 -0.93
C ALA A 36 21.51 8.89 0.23
N GLU A 37 22.65 9.57 0.12
CA GLU A 37 23.79 9.42 1.05
C GLU A 37 23.41 9.67 2.53
N ASN A 38 22.35 10.45 2.76
CA ASN A 38 21.81 10.78 4.09
C ASN A 38 20.45 10.14 4.40
N ALA A 39 20.03 9.13 3.64
CA ALA A 39 18.71 8.53 3.83
C ALA A 39 18.70 7.58 5.04
N HIS A 40 17.69 7.73 5.89
CA HIS A 40 17.53 6.87 7.04
C HIS A 40 17.01 5.49 6.61
N LEU A 41 17.89 4.50 6.67
CA LEU A 41 17.58 3.10 6.39
C LEU A 41 16.64 2.54 7.45
N ARG A 42 15.55 1.92 7.01
CA ARG A 42 14.57 1.28 7.90
C ARG A 42 14.00 0.01 7.30
N THR A 43 13.27 -0.73 8.12
CA THR A 43 12.54 -1.91 7.66
C THR A 43 11.16 -1.46 7.21
N ILE A 44 10.86 -1.65 5.93
CA ILE A 44 9.52 -1.44 5.37
C ILE A 44 8.90 -2.77 4.98
N TYR A 45 7.63 -2.76 4.58
CA TYR A 45 6.89 -3.90 4.08
C TYR A 45 6.47 -3.62 2.64
N SER A 46 6.54 -4.63 1.78
CA SER A 46 6.21 -4.52 0.38
C SER A 46 5.55 -5.80 -0.11
N PHE A 47 4.60 -5.70 -1.05
CA PHE A 47 4.00 -6.86 -1.68
C PHE A 47 4.99 -7.46 -2.68
N ASN A 48 5.39 -8.70 -2.43
CA ASN A 48 6.33 -9.41 -3.29
C ASN A 48 5.55 -10.31 -4.26
N ASN A 49 5.70 -10.05 -5.56
CA ASN A 49 5.03 -10.80 -6.62
C ASN A 49 5.41 -12.30 -6.62
N ASN A 50 6.65 -12.64 -6.24
CA ASN A 50 7.13 -14.02 -6.27
C ASN A 50 6.58 -14.87 -5.13
N THR A 51 6.52 -14.29 -3.92
CA THR A 51 5.99 -14.99 -2.73
C THR A 51 4.48 -14.82 -2.57
N ASP A 52 3.91 -13.86 -3.31
CA ASP A 52 2.50 -13.51 -3.40
C ASP A 52 1.94 -13.04 -2.04
N GLN A 53 2.74 -12.27 -1.30
CA GLN A 53 2.42 -11.77 0.04
C GLN A 53 3.24 -10.53 0.41
N CYS A 54 2.86 -9.85 1.49
CA CYS A 54 3.60 -8.72 2.05
C CYS A 54 4.81 -9.17 2.88
N GLU A 55 6.01 -8.77 2.47
CA GLU A 55 7.28 -9.17 3.08
C GLU A 55 8.08 -7.97 3.60
N PRO A 56 8.87 -8.16 4.68
CA PRO A 56 9.74 -7.11 5.19
C PRO A 56 10.97 -6.93 4.30
N VAL A 57 11.28 -5.68 3.97
CA VAL A 57 12.46 -5.26 3.23
C VAL A 57 13.34 -4.47 4.17
N LYS A 58 14.51 -5.03 4.47
CA LYS A 58 15.53 -4.37 5.32
C LYS A 58 16.30 -3.34 4.50
N GLN A 59 16.85 -2.33 5.19
CA GLN A 59 17.70 -1.31 4.58
C GLN A 59 17.01 -0.56 3.42
N SER A 60 15.70 -0.37 3.51
CA SER A 60 14.98 0.45 2.55
C SER A 60 14.99 1.92 2.97
N CYS A 61 14.98 2.79 1.97
CA CYS A 61 14.73 4.22 2.12
C CYS A 61 13.25 4.55 2.40
N GLY A 62 12.34 3.59 2.23
CA GLY A 62 10.90 3.80 2.36
C GLY A 62 10.36 4.76 1.30
N GLN A 63 10.83 4.63 0.06
CA GLN A 63 10.44 5.47 -1.06
C GLN A 63 9.84 4.63 -2.18
N GLY A 64 8.58 4.88 -2.51
CA GLY A 64 7.86 4.19 -3.58
C GLY A 64 6.46 3.77 -3.16
N MET A 65 5.61 3.45 -4.15
CA MET A 65 4.20 3.14 -3.90
C MET A 65 4.01 1.79 -3.20
N ASN A 66 4.84 0.78 -3.54
CA ASN A 66 4.80 -0.55 -2.93
C ASN A 66 5.72 -0.65 -1.69
N GLN A 67 5.79 0.41 -0.88
CA GLN A 67 6.60 0.45 0.34
C GLN A 67 5.81 1.04 1.51
N PHE A 68 5.65 0.26 2.57
CA PHE A 68 4.78 0.57 3.70
C PHE A 68 5.53 0.42 5.02
N GLU A 69 5.39 1.36 5.95
CA GLU A 69 6.06 1.27 7.27
C GLU A 69 5.50 0.13 8.14
N LYS A 70 4.26 -0.31 7.87
CA LYS A 70 3.55 -1.34 8.64
C LYS A 70 3.11 -2.47 7.73
N ARG A 71 3.22 -3.72 8.22
CA ARG A 71 2.75 -4.92 7.53
C ARG A 71 1.25 -4.87 7.25
N ASP A 72 0.47 -4.40 8.21
CA ASP A 72 -0.98 -4.29 8.06
C ASP A 72 -1.35 -3.29 6.97
N CYS A 73 -0.59 -2.20 6.83
CA CYS A 73 -0.77 -1.25 5.74
C CYS A 73 -0.53 -1.90 4.38
N CYS A 74 0.57 -2.63 4.22
CA CYS A 74 0.80 -3.39 2.99
C CYS A 74 -0.38 -4.33 2.66
N LYS A 75 -0.94 -5.04 3.65
CA LYS A 75 -2.09 -5.94 3.41
C LYS A 75 -3.40 -5.19 3.10
N THR A 76 -3.56 -3.99 3.65
CA THR A 76 -4.74 -3.13 3.44
C THR A 76 -4.75 -2.54 2.04
N GLU A 77 -3.59 -2.00 1.66
CA GLU A 77 -3.32 -1.28 0.41
C GLU A 77 -3.16 -2.25 -0.76
N CYS A 78 -2.58 -3.43 -0.49
CA CYS A 78 -2.41 -4.54 -1.43
C CYS A 78 -3.16 -5.78 -0.95
N PRO A 79 -4.50 -5.82 -1.01
CA PRO A 79 -5.33 -6.94 -0.53
C PRO A 79 -5.33 -8.13 -1.52
N TYR A 80 -4.19 -8.40 -2.14
CA TYR A 80 -3.99 -9.43 -3.17
C TYR A 80 -3.24 -10.64 -2.59
N GLY A 81 -3.13 -11.70 -3.40
CA GLY A 81 -2.34 -12.89 -3.08
C GLY A 81 -2.80 -13.67 -1.86
N LYS A 82 -1.87 -14.32 -1.16
CA LYS A 82 -2.14 -15.29 -0.08
C LYS A 82 -2.83 -14.69 1.15
N HIS A 83 -2.74 -13.38 1.35
CA HIS A 83 -3.41 -12.67 2.44
C HIS A 83 -4.73 -12.01 2.02
N SER A 84 -5.21 -12.27 0.79
CA SER A 84 -6.53 -11.82 0.32
C SER A 84 -7.65 -12.57 1.06
N LYS A 85 -7.89 -12.23 2.33
CA LYS A 85 -9.11 -12.61 3.01
C LYS A 85 -10.11 -11.45 2.90
N HIS A 86 -11.23 -11.72 2.25
CA HIS A 86 -12.40 -10.83 2.23
C HIS A 86 -12.94 -10.68 3.66
N GLY A 87 -12.47 -9.67 4.39
CA GLY A 87 -12.89 -9.49 5.78
C GLY A 87 -12.36 -8.20 6.37
N LYS A 88 -13.09 -7.11 6.11
CA LYS A 88 -13.02 -5.79 6.77
C LYS A 88 -11.63 -5.42 7.28
N VAL A 89 -10.80 -4.92 6.38
CA VAL A 89 -9.61 -4.20 6.80
C VAL A 89 -10.07 -2.89 7.42
N SER A 90 -10.12 -2.86 8.75
CA SER A 90 -10.41 -1.63 9.51
C SER A 90 -9.36 -0.62 9.12
N GLY A 91 -9.80 0.53 8.60
CA GLY A 91 -8.96 1.66 8.18
C GLY A 91 -8.15 2.20 9.35
N LYS A 92 -7.10 1.47 9.71
CA LYS A 92 -6.10 1.89 10.67
C LYS A 92 -5.15 2.75 9.87
N LEU A 93 -5.02 4.02 10.27
CA LEU A 93 -4.23 5.05 9.59
C LEU A 93 -2.88 4.48 9.10
N CYS A 94 -2.90 4.14 7.82
CA CYS A 94 -1.81 4.16 6.89
C CYS A 94 -1.89 5.57 6.27
#